data_AF-K7W1Z0-F1
#
_entry.id   AF-K7W1Z0-F1
#
_cell.length_a   1.000
_cell.length_b   1.000
_cell.length_c   1.000
_cell.angle_alpha   90.00
_cell.angle_beta   90.00
_cell.angle_gamma   90.00
#
_symmetry.space_group_name_H-M   'P 1'
#
loop_
_entity.id
_entity.type
_entity.pdbx_description
1 polymer ?
#
loop_
_entity_poly.entity_id
_entity_poly.type
_entity_poly.pdbx_seq_one_letter_code
_entity_poly.pdbx_strand_id
1 'polypeptide(L)'
;MRSTLFEDFDKRAQEVRRYFILLKNLEQGSIQLSMGNTNNTKIKPINNDLEKTLKATGFLLLYNLVESTMRNAIETIFDELKTKNISFDDVRDEIKKIVIDNLKDKDNKSTKDILVTVQNISVDIISATFNRDRLFSGNIDGQRIKDIAEMYGFSYKTNARKTGNGKDLQRIKDHRKDLTHGFKSFEKVGRDATSDELLEIQKRVICYLRGILENIESYLSNEKYLKKNPVKNALIKDGWTITIDTCPLEYEDVELYPDLAIEKIISENQKQRKIIVEITSFISSSLIKDFQNALGQYILYRNLIQLSQNESQEIYLAVKDEIYETFFQRKSIKTVVQLNQLALVIINTEKEEIVQWIN
;
A
#
# COMPACT_ATOMS: atom_id res chain seq x y z
N MET A 1 -5.34 -19.69 3.59
CA MET A 1 -5.27 -19.31 5.01
C MET A 1 -5.98 -17.99 5.18
N ARG A 2 -6.78 -17.80 6.24
CA ARG A 2 -7.27 -16.45 6.57
C ARG A 2 -6.06 -15.60 6.94
N SER A 3 -5.97 -14.38 6.40
CA SER A 3 -4.91 -13.45 6.80
C SER A 3 -4.98 -13.21 8.33
N THR A 4 -3.83 -13.19 9.00
CA THR A 4 -3.67 -12.90 10.44
C THR A 4 -4.36 -11.59 10.83
N LEU A 5 -4.44 -10.65 9.88
CA LEU A 5 -5.19 -9.40 9.92
C LEU A 5 -6.66 -9.58 10.36
N PHE A 6 -7.35 -10.59 9.84
CA PHE A 6 -8.76 -10.85 10.17
C PHE A 6 -8.93 -11.61 11.49
N GLU A 7 -7.94 -12.41 11.89
CA GLU A 7 -8.03 -13.20 13.12
C GLU A 7 -8.04 -12.32 14.38
N ASP A 8 -7.10 -11.36 14.49
CA ASP A 8 -7.08 -10.41 15.61
C ASP A 8 -8.32 -9.50 15.58
N PHE A 9 -8.69 -9.00 14.39
CA PHE A 9 -9.88 -8.18 14.22
C PHE A 9 -11.14 -8.92 14.67
N ASP A 10 -11.36 -10.17 14.24
CA ASP A 10 -12.57 -10.94 14.57
C ASP A 10 -12.65 -11.23 16.07
N LYS A 11 -11.51 -11.51 16.72
CA LYS A 11 -11.46 -11.72 18.17
C LYS A 11 -11.86 -10.45 18.96
N ARG A 12 -11.28 -9.29 18.61
CA ARG A 12 -11.62 -7.99 19.23
C ARG A 12 -13.05 -7.56 18.90
N ALA A 13 -13.48 -7.75 17.66
CA ALA A 13 -14.85 -7.49 17.23
C ALA A 13 -15.86 -8.33 18.02
N GLN A 14 -15.54 -9.59 18.33
CA GLN A 14 -16.39 -10.46 19.14
C GLN A 14 -16.43 -10.04 20.62
N GLU A 15 -15.31 -9.55 21.18
CA GLU A 15 -15.28 -8.93 22.51
C GLU A 15 -16.24 -7.74 22.59
N VAL A 16 -16.10 -6.80 21.64
CA VAL A 16 -16.96 -5.61 21.55
C VAL A 16 -18.44 -6.00 21.36
N ARG A 17 -18.74 -6.97 20.48
CA ARG A 17 -20.11 -7.49 20.29
C ARG A 17 -20.73 -8.00 21.59
N ARG A 18 -19.99 -8.79 22.36
CA ARG A 18 -20.47 -9.34 23.64
C ARG A 18 -20.81 -8.22 24.62
N TYR A 19 -20.01 -7.17 24.66
CA TYR A 19 -20.28 -6.00 25.49
C TYR A 19 -21.59 -5.30 25.13
N PHE A 20 -21.82 -4.99 23.85
CA PHE A 20 -23.04 -4.29 23.43
C PHE A 20 -24.31 -5.15 23.57
N ILE A 21 -24.21 -6.46 23.42
CA ILE A 21 -25.33 -7.38 23.71
C ILE A 21 -25.67 -7.35 25.20
N LEU A 22 -24.67 -7.42 26.08
CA LEU A 22 -24.88 -7.30 27.52
C LEU A 22 -25.53 -5.95 27.88
N LEU A 23 -25.00 -4.85 27.33
CA LEU A 23 -25.51 -3.50 27.57
C LEU A 23 -26.98 -3.36 27.17
N LYS A 24 -27.35 -3.88 26.00
CA LYS A 24 -28.74 -3.88 25.53
C LYS A 24 -29.66 -4.66 26.46
N ASN A 25 -29.23 -5.85 26.89
CA ASN A 25 -30.03 -6.67 27.79
C ASN A 25 -30.21 -6.02 29.17
N LEU A 26 -29.21 -5.28 29.66
CA LEU A 26 -29.29 -4.53 30.90
C LEU A 26 -30.28 -3.36 30.80
N GLU A 27 -30.25 -2.56 29.73
CA GLU A 27 -31.18 -1.44 29.53
C GLU A 27 -32.62 -1.91 29.30
N GLN A 28 -32.82 -3.02 28.59
CA GLN A 28 -34.15 -3.58 28.34
C GLN A 28 -34.75 -4.30 29.57
N GLY A 29 -33.98 -4.45 30.65
CA GLY A 29 -34.42 -5.17 31.86
C GLY A 29 -34.57 -6.68 31.66
N SER A 30 -34.03 -7.24 30.58
CA SER A 30 -34.05 -8.70 30.32
C SER A 30 -33.05 -9.47 31.18
N ILE A 31 -32.09 -8.76 31.80
CA ILE A 31 -31.18 -9.27 32.82
C ILE A 31 -31.43 -8.52 34.12
N GLN A 32 -31.57 -9.24 35.23
CA GLN A 32 -31.71 -8.67 36.57
C GLN A 32 -30.52 -9.07 37.45
N LEU A 33 -30.08 -8.18 38.35
CA LEU A 33 -28.96 -8.43 39.25
C LEU A 33 -29.48 -9.01 40.57
N SER A 34 -28.96 -10.16 40.97
CA SER A 34 -29.24 -10.76 42.27
C SER A 34 -28.19 -10.30 43.28
N MET A 35 -28.61 -9.61 44.34
CA MET A 35 -27.74 -9.12 45.40
C MET A 35 -28.17 -9.68 46.76
N GLY A 36 -27.21 -10.20 47.52
CA GLY A 36 -27.46 -10.78 48.84
C GLY A 36 -26.59 -12.00 49.12
N ASN A 37 -26.88 -12.68 50.22
CA ASN A 37 -26.26 -13.96 50.58
C ASN A 37 -27.22 -15.12 50.31
N THR A 38 -26.74 -16.36 50.48
CA THR A 38 -27.50 -17.61 50.23
C THR A 38 -28.86 -17.65 50.91
N ASN A 39 -29.04 -16.92 52.02
CA ASN A 39 -30.29 -16.91 52.80
C ASN A 39 -31.16 -15.66 52.57
N ASN A 40 -30.68 -14.65 51.84
CA ASN A 40 -31.44 -13.42 51.60
C ASN A 40 -31.03 -12.78 50.27
N THR A 41 -31.64 -13.27 49.18
CA THR A 41 -31.39 -12.77 47.82
C THR A 41 -32.43 -11.72 47.43
N LYS A 42 -31.97 -10.56 46.99
CA LYS A 42 -32.81 -9.48 46.47
C LYS A 42 -32.46 -9.20 45.02
N ILE A 43 -33.47 -9.26 44.17
CA ILE A 43 -33.33 -8.86 42.78
C ILE A 43 -33.44 -7.34 42.69
N LYS A 44 -32.47 -6.69 42.05
CA LYS A 44 -32.50 -5.25 41.79
C LYS A 44 -32.17 -4.95 40.32
N PRO A 45 -32.81 -3.91 39.74
CA PRO A 45 -32.35 -3.37 38.47
C PRO A 45 -30.98 -2.73 38.63
N ILE A 46 -30.27 -2.56 37.51
CA ILE A 46 -29.03 -1.80 37.49
C ILE A 46 -29.31 -0.33 37.84
N ASN A 47 -28.35 0.32 38.49
CA ASN A 47 -28.42 1.75 38.73
C ASN A 47 -28.39 2.52 37.40
N ASN A 48 -29.28 3.50 37.22
CA ASN A 48 -29.40 4.29 35.98
C ASN A 48 -28.11 5.07 35.62
N ASP A 49 -27.37 5.57 36.61
CA ASP A 49 -26.11 6.28 36.39
C ASP A 49 -24.98 5.32 35.99
N LEU A 50 -25.00 4.10 36.55
CA LEU A 50 -24.13 3.02 36.09
C LEU A 50 -24.46 2.61 34.64
N GLU A 51 -25.74 2.55 34.26
CA GLU A 51 -26.16 2.26 32.89
C GLU A 51 -25.61 3.29 31.90
N LYS A 52 -25.72 4.59 32.21
CA LYS A 52 -25.09 5.66 31.41
C LYS A 52 -23.57 5.49 31.34
N THR A 53 -22.94 5.12 32.44
CA THR A 53 -21.48 4.89 32.48
C THR A 53 -21.07 3.73 31.56
N LEU A 54 -21.85 2.66 31.52
CA LEU A 54 -21.63 1.54 30.61
C LEU A 54 -21.83 1.96 29.14
N LYS A 55 -22.89 2.72 28.83
CA LYS A 55 -23.09 3.27 27.47
C LYS A 55 -21.88 4.08 26.99
N ALA A 56 -21.36 4.96 27.85
CA ALA A 56 -20.17 5.75 27.54
C ALA A 56 -18.90 4.89 27.35
N THR A 57 -18.74 3.84 28.14
CA THR A 57 -17.63 2.87 28.00
C THR A 57 -17.66 2.16 26.65
N GLY A 58 -18.85 1.94 26.08
CA GLY A 58 -19.01 1.40 24.72
C GLY A 58 -18.25 2.21 23.65
N PHE A 59 -18.21 3.54 23.76
CA PHE A 59 -17.43 4.37 22.82
C PHE A 59 -15.93 4.14 22.94
N LEU A 60 -15.41 3.89 24.15
CA LEU A 60 -13.99 3.59 24.35
C LEU A 60 -13.62 2.22 23.75
N LEU A 61 -14.47 1.22 23.92
CA LEU A 61 -14.29 -0.10 23.32
C LEU A 61 -14.31 -0.04 21.79
N LEU A 62 -15.24 0.72 21.20
CA LEU A 62 -15.28 0.94 19.76
C LEU A 62 -14.05 1.69 19.26
N TYR A 63 -13.61 2.73 19.98
CA TYR A 63 -12.41 3.47 19.60
C TYR A 63 -11.15 2.59 19.66
N ASN A 64 -11.00 1.77 20.71
CA ASN A 64 -9.90 0.83 20.81
C ASN A 64 -9.92 -0.20 19.66
N LEU A 65 -11.09 -0.70 19.28
CA LEU A 65 -11.25 -1.58 18.13
C LEU A 65 -10.78 -0.89 16.84
N VAL A 66 -11.25 0.34 16.57
CA VAL A 66 -10.83 1.13 15.41
C VAL A 66 -9.32 1.33 15.39
N GLU A 67 -8.74 1.75 16.51
CA GLU A 67 -7.31 2.04 16.62
C GLU A 67 -6.43 0.81 16.46
N SER A 68 -6.74 -0.27 17.17
CA SER A 68 -5.98 -1.52 17.04
C SER A 68 -6.07 -2.10 15.63
N THR A 69 -7.28 -2.08 15.04
CA THR A 69 -7.50 -2.57 13.66
C THR A 69 -6.65 -1.80 12.66
N MET A 70 -6.70 -0.47 12.71
CA MET A 70 -5.97 0.36 11.74
C MET A 70 -4.45 0.28 11.94
N ARG A 71 -3.96 0.23 13.19
CA ARG A 71 -2.52 0.04 13.46
C ARG A 71 -2.00 -1.27 12.89
N ASN A 72 -2.68 -2.38 13.20
CA ASN A 72 -2.29 -3.71 12.73
C ASN A 72 -2.39 -3.81 11.19
N ALA A 73 -3.37 -3.15 10.58
CA ALA A 73 -3.54 -3.17 9.14
C ALA A 73 -2.40 -2.46 8.40
N ILE A 74 -1.93 -1.32 8.90
CA ILE A 74 -0.77 -0.63 8.31
C ILE A 74 0.52 -1.39 8.59
N GLU A 75 0.69 -1.93 9.79
CA GLU A 75 1.84 -2.79 10.13
C GLU A 75 1.96 -3.99 9.19
N THR A 76 0.84 -4.64 8.86
CA THR A 76 0.81 -5.76 7.90
C THR A 76 1.36 -5.38 6.52
N ILE A 77 1.18 -4.13 6.08
CA ILE A 77 1.74 -3.65 4.80
C ILE A 77 3.27 -3.63 4.87
N PHE A 78 3.86 -3.13 5.96
CA PHE A 78 5.31 -3.09 6.12
C PHE A 78 5.91 -4.48 6.36
N ASP A 79 5.19 -5.36 7.07
CA ASP A 79 5.60 -6.75 7.26
C ASP A 79 5.66 -7.48 5.92
N GLU A 80 4.68 -7.31 5.04
CA GLU A 80 4.69 -7.88 3.68
C GLU A 80 5.93 -7.42 2.88
N LEU A 81 6.20 -6.10 2.86
CA LEU A 81 7.35 -5.53 2.16
C LEU A 81 8.67 -6.10 2.69
N LYS A 82 8.78 -6.24 4.00
CA LYS A 82 9.96 -6.81 4.67
C LYS A 82 10.10 -8.31 4.37
N THR A 83 9.03 -9.09 4.50
CA THR A 83 9.06 -10.54 4.27
C THR A 83 9.42 -10.88 2.83
N LYS A 84 8.98 -10.06 1.86
CA LYS A 84 9.33 -10.22 0.45
C LYS A 84 10.66 -9.57 0.05
N ASN A 85 11.39 -8.95 0.98
CA ASN A 85 12.62 -8.20 0.72
C ASN A 85 12.48 -7.17 -0.41
N ILE A 86 11.34 -6.46 -0.46
CA ILE A 86 11.08 -5.48 -1.52
C ILE A 86 12.04 -4.30 -1.37
N SER A 87 12.69 -3.91 -2.46
CA SER A 87 13.55 -2.72 -2.50
C SER A 87 12.72 -1.44 -2.40
N PHE A 88 13.28 -0.44 -1.71
CA PHE A 88 12.82 0.95 -1.70
C PHE A 88 12.65 1.47 -3.12
N ASP A 89 13.49 1.04 -4.07
CA ASP A 89 13.41 1.49 -5.45
C ASP A 89 12.19 0.95 -6.20
N ASP A 90 11.69 -0.22 -5.78
CA ASP A 90 10.60 -0.96 -6.44
C ASP A 90 9.21 -0.61 -5.91
N VAL A 91 9.11 0.02 -4.73
CA VAL A 91 7.83 0.50 -4.22
C VAL A 91 7.35 1.75 -4.95
N ARG A 92 6.03 1.93 -4.99
CA ARG A 92 5.40 3.14 -5.53
C ARG A 92 5.83 4.40 -4.79
N ASP A 93 5.72 5.54 -5.47
CA ASP A 93 6.20 6.83 -4.95
C ASP A 93 5.53 7.25 -3.64
N GLU A 94 4.29 6.85 -3.40
CA GLU A 94 3.57 7.13 -2.17
C GLU A 94 4.20 6.41 -0.96
N ILE A 95 4.62 5.16 -1.12
CA ILE A 95 5.36 4.42 -0.08
C ILE A 95 6.77 5.02 0.08
N LYS A 96 7.43 5.41 -1.02
CA LYS A 96 8.73 6.10 -0.95
C LYS A 96 8.65 7.37 -0.10
N LYS A 97 7.61 8.19 -0.32
CA LYS A 97 7.35 9.41 0.46
C LYS A 97 7.19 9.09 1.94
N ILE A 98 6.40 8.07 2.29
CA ILE A 98 6.23 7.64 3.69
C ILE A 98 7.58 7.27 4.33
N VAL A 99 8.39 6.45 3.65
CA VAL A 99 9.71 6.03 4.17
C VAL A 99 10.65 7.24 4.34
N ILE A 100 10.69 8.15 3.36
CA ILE A 100 11.51 9.37 3.43
C ILE A 100 11.03 10.29 4.56
N ASP A 101 9.72 10.45 4.75
CA ASP A 101 9.18 11.31 5.80
C ASP A 101 9.45 10.71 7.18
N ASN A 102 9.34 9.39 7.32
CA ASN A 102 9.73 8.67 8.53
C ASN A 102 11.22 8.81 8.85
N LEU A 103 12.09 8.86 7.83
CA LEU A 103 13.53 9.08 7.97
C LEU A 103 13.85 10.51 8.43
N LYS A 104 13.09 11.51 7.95
CA LYS A 104 13.26 12.93 8.32
C LYS A 104 12.74 13.24 9.71
N ASP A 105 11.86 12.39 10.24
CA ASP A 105 11.26 12.57 11.55
C ASP A 105 12.29 12.39 12.68
N LYS A 106 12.73 13.52 13.24
CA LYS A 106 13.76 13.58 14.28
C LYS A 106 13.41 12.80 15.55
N ASP A 107 12.12 12.66 15.82
CA ASP A 107 11.63 11.97 17.02
C ASP A 107 11.45 10.46 16.76
N ASN A 108 11.77 9.96 15.55
CA ASN A 108 11.48 8.57 15.16
C ASN A 108 12.66 7.63 15.46
N LYS A 109 13.76 7.78 14.72
CA LYS A 109 15.00 7.02 14.92
C LYS A 109 16.19 7.94 14.72
N SER A 110 17.18 7.85 15.60
CA SER A 110 18.42 8.59 15.40
C SER A 110 19.21 7.99 14.23
N THR A 111 20.05 8.80 13.59
CA THR A 111 20.95 8.30 12.52
C THR A 111 21.80 7.12 12.98
N LYS A 112 22.19 7.10 14.27
CA LYS A 112 22.95 6.00 14.86
C LYS A 112 22.14 4.70 14.91
N ASP A 113 20.87 4.77 15.27
CA ASP A 113 20.00 3.59 15.35
C ASP A 113 19.75 2.99 13.96
N ILE A 114 19.59 3.87 12.95
CA ILE A 114 19.39 3.45 11.56
C ILE A 114 20.65 2.76 11.02
N LEU A 115 21.83 3.34 11.24
CA LEU A 115 23.11 2.76 10.79
C LEU A 115 23.42 1.38 11.42
N VAL A 116 22.92 1.12 12.63
CA VAL A 116 23.08 -0.21 13.27
C VAL A 116 22.10 -1.24 12.70
N THR A 117 20.92 -0.79 12.24
CA THR A 117 19.84 -1.68 11.79
C THR A 117 19.92 -1.99 10.29
N VAL A 118 20.50 -1.10 9.50
CA VAL A 118 20.57 -1.19 8.04
C VAL A 118 21.87 -1.86 7.59
N GLN A 119 21.78 -2.98 6.89
CA GLN A 119 22.88 -3.61 6.15
C GLN A 119 22.73 -3.37 4.64
N ASN A 120 21.53 -3.60 4.11
CA ASN A 120 21.17 -3.26 2.75
C ASN A 120 20.19 -2.09 2.77
N ILE A 121 20.69 -0.88 2.54
CA ILE A 121 19.89 0.36 2.57
C ILE A 121 18.67 0.31 1.66
N SER A 122 18.74 -0.37 0.51
CA SER A 122 17.60 -0.42 -0.41
C SER A 122 16.42 -1.18 0.19
N VAL A 123 16.64 -2.24 0.96
CA VAL A 123 15.56 -3.05 1.56
C VAL A 123 15.27 -2.61 3.00
N ASP A 124 16.31 -2.49 3.82
CA ASP A 124 16.17 -2.36 5.27
C ASP A 124 15.55 -1.02 5.67
N ILE A 125 15.74 0.04 4.87
CA ILE A 125 15.25 1.39 5.18
C ILE A 125 13.73 1.43 5.35
N ILE A 126 12.99 0.58 4.64
CA ILE A 126 11.53 0.50 4.71
C ILE A 126 11.11 0.09 6.14
N SER A 127 11.74 -0.96 6.67
CA SER A 127 11.42 -1.48 8.00
C SER A 127 12.10 -0.71 9.13
N ALA A 128 13.32 -0.22 8.92
CA ALA A 128 14.09 0.52 9.92
C ALA A 128 13.46 1.87 10.26
N THR A 129 12.79 2.51 9.31
CA THR A 129 12.11 3.80 9.51
C THR A 129 10.66 3.64 9.98
N PHE A 130 10.05 2.46 9.84
CA PHE A 130 8.68 2.24 10.26
C PHE A 130 8.56 2.22 11.79
N ASN A 131 7.62 3.01 12.33
CA ASN A 131 7.34 3.06 13.76
C ASN A 131 5.84 2.98 14.02
N ARG A 132 5.43 1.80 14.50
CA ARG A 132 4.04 1.45 14.81
C ARG A 132 3.40 2.38 15.83
N ASP A 133 4.15 2.81 16.84
CA ASP A 133 3.58 3.60 17.96
C ASP A 133 3.21 5.01 17.50
N ARG A 134 3.96 5.53 16.52
CA ARG A 134 3.71 6.85 15.91
C ARG A 134 2.54 6.85 14.94
N LEU A 135 2.04 5.68 14.54
CA LEU A 135 0.83 5.62 13.74
C LEU A 135 -0.34 6.26 14.52
N PHE A 136 -1.16 7.03 13.82
CA PHE A 136 -2.50 7.47 14.24
C PHE A 136 -2.66 8.40 15.47
N SER A 137 -1.64 8.74 16.25
CA SER A 137 -1.62 9.76 17.34
C SER A 137 -2.91 9.94 18.18
N GLY A 138 -3.71 8.88 18.37
CA GLY A 138 -4.97 8.92 19.12
C GLY A 138 -6.11 9.75 18.49
N ASN A 139 -6.10 10.00 17.17
CA ASN A 139 -7.13 10.81 16.48
C ASN A 139 -7.71 10.12 15.23
N ILE A 140 -8.12 8.86 15.33
CA ILE A 140 -8.68 8.13 14.18
C ILE A 140 -10.17 8.41 14.01
N ASP A 141 -10.55 8.89 12.84
CA ASP A 141 -11.92 8.95 12.35
C ASP A 141 -12.02 8.41 10.91
N GLY A 142 -13.22 8.51 10.31
CA GLY A 142 -13.44 8.09 8.93
C GLY A 142 -12.67 8.90 7.89
N GLN A 143 -12.40 10.19 8.14
CA GLN A 143 -11.61 11.03 7.22
C GLN A 143 -10.13 10.66 7.29
N ARG A 144 -9.59 10.50 8.49
CA ARG A 144 -8.20 10.10 8.70
C ARG A 144 -7.87 8.76 8.06
N ILE A 145 -8.82 7.81 8.07
CA ILE A 145 -8.67 6.53 7.36
C ILE A 145 -8.61 6.73 5.85
N LYS A 146 -9.40 7.66 5.27
CA LYS A 146 -9.32 7.98 3.83
C LYS A 146 -7.98 8.61 3.48
N ASP A 147 -7.53 9.59 4.26
CA ASP A 147 -6.24 10.26 4.04
C ASP A 147 -5.09 9.25 4.01
N ILE A 148 -5.15 8.25 4.91
CA ILE A 148 -4.16 7.18 4.98
C ILE A 148 -4.31 6.19 3.83
N ALA A 149 -5.53 5.82 3.45
CA ALA A 149 -5.76 5.00 2.27
C ALA A 149 -5.19 5.65 1.00
N GLU A 150 -5.34 6.96 0.85
CA GLU A 150 -4.75 7.73 -0.25
C GLU A 150 -3.22 7.79 -0.14
N MET A 151 -2.70 8.06 1.07
CA MET A 151 -1.25 8.11 1.34
C MET A 151 -0.54 6.77 1.09
N TYR A 152 -1.18 5.64 1.39
CA TYR A 152 -0.63 4.31 1.16
C TYR A 152 -1.05 3.71 -0.17
N GLY A 153 -2.05 4.30 -0.83
CA GLY A 153 -2.52 3.90 -2.15
C GLY A 153 -3.45 2.69 -2.21
N PHE A 154 -4.11 2.34 -1.10
CA PHE A 154 -5.15 1.31 -1.05
C PHE A 154 -6.57 1.93 -1.12
N SER A 155 -7.58 1.11 -1.44
CA SER A 155 -8.97 1.59 -1.54
C SER A 155 -9.59 1.84 -0.16
N TYR A 156 -10.30 2.95 0.00
CA TYR A 156 -11.17 3.19 1.18
C TYR A 156 -12.65 2.97 0.88
N LYS A 157 -13.00 2.55 -0.34
CA LYS A 157 -14.41 2.38 -0.74
C LYS A 157 -15.04 1.23 0.04
N THR A 158 -16.21 1.48 0.62
CA THR A 158 -17.01 0.46 1.31
C THR A 158 -18.47 0.55 0.88
N ASN A 159 -19.28 -0.43 1.27
CA ASN A 159 -20.71 -0.40 0.98
C ASN A 159 -21.42 0.65 1.85
N ALA A 160 -21.67 1.83 1.28
CA ALA A 160 -22.26 2.97 1.97
C ALA A 160 -23.58 2.65 2.72
N ARG A 161 -24.41 1.74 2.17
CA ARG A 161 -25.67 1.33 2.83
C ARG A 161 -25.42 0.54 4.11
N LYS A 162 -24.36 -0.27 4.16
CA LYS A 162 -24.01 -1.09 5.33
C LYS A 162 -23.12 -0.37 6.33
N THR A 163 -22.23 0.51 5.85
CA THR A 163 -21.13 1.06 6.67
C THR A 163 -21.34 2.53 7.03
N GLY A 164 -22.27 3.22 6.36
CA GLY A 164 -22.40 4.67 6.47
C GLY A 164 -21.12 5.42 6.06
N ASN A 165 -20.21 4.77 5.32
CA ASN A 165 -18.88 5.27 4.95
C ASN A 165 -18.07 5.80 6.14
N GLY A 166 -18.19 5.14 7.29
CA GLY A 166 -17.41 5.47 8.48
C GLY A 166 -17.85 6.75 9.20
N LYS A 167 -19.04 7.29 8.91
CA LYS A 167 -19.57 8.50 9.56
C LYS A 167 -19.57 8.43 11.09
N ASP A 168 -19.79 7.25 11.65
CA ASP A 168 -19.90 7.06 13.10
C ASP A 168 -18.55 7.18 13.83
N LEU A 169 -17.43 7.01 13.11
CA LEU A 169 -16.09 7.05 13.69
C LEU A 169 -15.76 8.45 14.24
N GLN A 170 -16.29 9.51 13.63
CA GLN A 170 -16.12 10.87 14.13
C GLN A 170 -16.74 11.02 15.52
N ARG A 171 -17.99 10.57 15.70
CA ARG A 171 -18.67 10.60 17.01
C ARG A 171 -17.93 9.76 18.05
N ILE A 172 -17.42 8.60 17.68
CA ILE A 172 -16.64 7.72 18.57
C ILE A 172 -15.35 8.40 19.03
N LYS A 173 -14.61 9.01 18.09
CA LYS A 173 -13.39 9.78 18.38
C LYS A 173 -13.68 10.94 19.33
N ASP A 174 -14.72 11.72 19.06
CA ASP A 174 -15.07 12.90 19.86
C ASP A 174 -15.48 12.51 21.28
N HIS A 175 -16.29 11.46 21.45
CA HIS A 175 -16.62 10.95 22.78
C HIS A 175 -15.41 10.37 23.51
N ARG A 176 -14.52 9.65 22.82
CA ARG A 176 -13.26 9.20 23.44
C ARG A 176 -12.46 10.39 23.94
N LYS A 177 -12.30 11.44 23.12
CA LYS A 177 -11.59 12.67 23.49
C LYS A 177 -12.24 13.34 24.72
N ASP A 178 -13.57 13.49 24.70
CA ASP A 178 -14.31 14.08 25.82
C ASP A 178 -14.09 13.33 27.14
N LEU A 179 -14.08 12.00 27.09
CA LEU A 179 -13.89 11.14 28.26
C LEU A 179 -12.44 11.13 28.76
N THR A 180 -11.45 11.04 27.87
CA THR A 180 -10.04 10.93 28.26
C THR A 180 -9.45 12.24 28.78
N HIS A 181 -9.94 13.38 28.28
CA HIS A 181 -9.50 14.69 28.75
C HIS A 181 -10.39 15.26 29.87
N GLY A 182 -11.44 14.55 30.27
CA GLY A 182 -12.35 14.96 31.34
C GLY A 182 -13.27 16.14 30.98
N PHE A 183 -13.45 16.46 29.70
CA PHE A 183 -14.39 17.51 29.26
C PHE A 183 -15.86 17.13 29.53
N LYS A 184 -16.17 15.83 29.51
CA LYS A 184 -17.48 15.30 29.91
C LYS A 184 -17.29 14.07 30.80
N SER A 185 -18.18 13.92 31.78
CA SER A 185 -18.27 12.68 32.56
C SER A 185 -18.88 11.56 31.71
N PHE A 186 -18.61 10.31 32.13
CA PHE A 186 -19.23 9.13 31.53
C PHE A 186 -20.76 9.20 31.55
N GLU A 187 -21.36 9.62 32.67
CA GLU A 187 -22.80 9.79 32.77
C GLU A 187 -23.37 10.79 31.76
N LYS A 188 -22.64 11.88 31.48
CA LYS A 188 -23.08 12.91 30.51
C LYS A 188 -23.03 12.36 29.09
N VAL A 189 -21.95 11.66 28.71
CA VAL A 189 -21.84 11.04 27.38
C VAL A 189 -22.87 9.93 27.19
N GLY A 190 -23.07 9.09 28.20
CA GLY A 190 -23.99 7.96 28.13
C GLY A 190 -25.47 8.34 28.18
N ARG A 191 -25.81 9.53 28.67
CA ARG A 191 -27.20 10.02 28.72
C ARG A 191 -27.79 10.22 27.33
N ASP A 192 -26.97 10.66 26.38
CA ASP A 192 -27.41 11.06 25.04
C ASP A 192 -27.41 9.90 24.04
N ALA A 193 -27.25 8.65 24.50
CA ALA A 193 -27.19 7.46 23.67
C ALA A 193 -28.11 6.35 24.21
N THR A 194 -28.75 5.61 23.31
CA THR A 194 -29.50 4.39 23.64
C THR A 194 -28.69 3.15 23.29
N SER A 195 -28.91 2.01 23.95
CA SER A 195 -28.23 0.75 23.61
C SER A 195 -28.54 0.28 22.19
N ASP A 196 -29.76 0.52 21.70
CA ASP A 196 -30.13 0.19 20.32
C ASP A 196 -29.34 1.04 19.31
N GLU A 197 -29.23 2.35 19.53
CA GLU A 197 -28.40 3.22 18.70
C GLU A 197 -26.93 2.79 18.72
N LEU A 198 -26.40 2.51 19.91
CA LEU A 198 -25.02 2.07 20.11
C LEU A 198 -24.74 0.73 19.43
N LEU A 199 -25.69 -0.20 19.46
CA LEU A 199 -25.57 -1.49 18.79
C LEU A 199 -25.59 -1.33 17.26
N GLU A 200 -26.39 -0.39 16.73
CA GLU A 200 -26.35 -0.05 15.31
C GLU A 200 -25.04 0.64 14.90
N ILE A 201 -24.51 1.57 15.71
CA ILE A 201 -23.18 2.15 15.52
C ILE A 201 -22.13 1.04 15.49
N GLN A 202 -22.16 0.14 16.47
CA GLN A 202 -21.22 -0.98 16.59
C GLN A 202 -21.25 -1.88 15.35
N LYS A 203 -22.43 -2.25 14.84
CA LYS A 203 -22.56 -3.03 13.59
C LYS A 203 -21.94 -2.29 12.41
N ARG A 204 -22.29 -1.01 12.20
CA ARG A 204 -21.78 -0.22 11.08
C ARG A 204 -20.26 -0.05 11.13
N VAL A 205 -19.70 0.20 12.31
CA VAL A 205 -18.24 0.32 12.52
C VAL A 205 -17.53 -0.98 12.19
N ILE A 206 -18.02 -2.13 12.68
CA ILE A 206 -17.40 -3.43 12.39
C ILE A 206 -17.48 -3.74 10.88
N CYS A 207 -18.62 -3.48 10.23
CA CYS A 207 -18.74 -3.65 8.79
C CYS A 207 -17.81 -2.71 8.01
N TYR A 208 -17.65 -1.46 8.47
CA TYR A 208 -16.74 -0.50 7.87
C TYR A 208 -15.29 -0.97 7.96
N LEU A 209 -14.82 -1.29 9.18
CA LEU A 209 -13.46 -1.76 9.42
C LEU A 209 -13.16 -3.02 8.62
N ARG A 210 -14.07 -4.00 8.60
CA ARG A 210 -13.93 -5.20 7.78
C ARG A 210 -13.76 -4.88 6.29
N GLY A 211 -14.55 -3.93 5.76
CA GLY A 211 -14.41 -3.50 4.36
C GLY A 211 -13.06 -2.82 4.07
N ILE A 212 -12.50 -2.08 5.03
CA ILE A 212 -11.14 -1.52 4.90
C ILE A 212 -10.09 -2.64 4.91
N LEU A 213 -10.23 -3.63 5.78
CA LEU A 213 -9.33 -4.80 5.81
C LEU A 213 -9.38 -5.59 4.50
N GLU A 214 -10.57 -5.79 3.93
CA GLU A 214 -10.75 -6.42 2.60
C GLU A 214 -10.04 -5.63 1.48
N ASN A 215 -10.10 -4.30 1.53
CA ASN A 215 -9.38 -3.45 0.57
C ASN A 215 -7.86 -3.57 0.71
N ILE A 216 -7.34 -3.69 1.93
CA ILE A 216 -5.91 -3.86 2.20
C ILE A 216 -5.45 -5.27 1.79
N GLU A 217 -6.24 -6.31 2.08
CA GLU A 217 -5.95 -7.67 1.61
C GLU A 217 -5.88 -7.71 0.07
N SER A 218 -6.84 -7.09 -0.63
CA SER A 218 -6.79 -6.94 -2.08
C SER A 218 -5.55 -6.16 -2.55
N TYR A 219 -5.17 -5.08 -1.85
CA TYR A 219 -3.98 -4.31 -2.17
C TYR A 219 -2.69 -5.14 -2.09
N LEU A 220 -2.56 -5.95 -1.03
CA LEU A 220 -1.40 -6.82 -0.80
C LEU A 220 -1.37 -8.00 -1.78
N SER A 221 -2.49 -8.70 -1.96
CA SER A 221 -2.57 -9.86 -2.87
C SER A 221 -2.32 -9.51 -4.34
N ASN A 222 -2.58 -8.27 -4.73
CA ASN A 222 -2.31 -7.77 -6.09
C ASN A 222 -1.02 -6.93 -6.16
N GLU A 223 -0.20 -6.94 -5.10
CA GLU A 223 1.09 -6.24 -5.03
C GLU A 223 1.04 -4.77 -5.46
N LYS A 224 -0.08 -4.09 -5.17
CA LYS A 224 -0.34 -2.69 -5.58
C LYS A 224 0.55 -1.66 -4.87
N TYR A 225 1.42 -2.11 -3.97
CA TYR A 225 2.51 -1.34 -3.38
C TYR A 225 3.72 -1.21 -4.29
N LEU A 226 3.85 -2.06 -5.32
CA LEU A 226 4.92 -1.96 -6.28
C LEU A 226 4.67 -0.80 -7.25
N LYS A 227 5.76 -0.17 -7.67
CA LYS A 227 5.77 0.83 -8.71
C LYS A 227 5.34 0.16 -10.02
N LYS A 228 4.37 0.76 -10.70
CA LYS A 228 4.06 0.36 -12.07
C LYS A 228 5.23 0.70 -12.98
N ASN A 229 5.64 -0.25 -13.81
CA ASN A 229 6.55 0.03 -14.91
C ASN A 229 5.73 0.16 -16.21
N PRO A 230 5.48 1.39 -16.70
CA PRO A 230 4.64 1.62 -17.86
C PRO A 230 5.20 0.96 -19.13
N VAL A 231 6.51 0.74 -19.20
CA VAL A 231 7.16 0.02 -20.31
C VAL A 231 6.80 -1.46 -20.28
N LYS A 232 6.91 -2.12 -19.12
CA LYS A 232 6.50 -3.52 -18.95
C LYS A 232 5.03 -3.71 -19.32
N ASN A 233 4.15 -2.84 -18.84
CA ASN A 233 2.72 -2.94 -19.12
C ASN A 233 2.42 -2.73 -20.61
N ALA A 234 3.08 -1.78 -21.27
CA ALA A 234 2.96 -1.57 -22.71
C ALA A 234 3.38 -2.80 -23.52
N LEU A 235 4.50 -3.43 -23.15
CA LEU A 235 4.99 -4.66 -23.78
C LEU A 235 3.99 -5.82 -23.60
N ILE A 236 3.50 -6.04 -22.38
CA ILE A 236 2.50 -7.08 -22.09
C ILE A 236 1.20 -6.83 -22.88
N LYS A 237 0.74 -5.58 -22.94
CA LYS A 237 -0.47 -5.19 -23.67
C LYS A 237 -0.35 -5.39 -25.18
N ASP A 238 0.85 -5.21 -25.73
CA ASP A 238 1.15 -5.54 -27.13
C ASP A 238 1.32 -7.05 -27.36
N GLY A 239 1.26 -7.88 -26.32
CA GLY A 239 1.33 -9.34 -26.40
C GLY A 239 2.74 -9.92 -26.31
N TRP A 240 3.69 -9.18 -25.72
CA TRP A 240 5.00 -9.71 -25.34
C TRP A 240 4.95 -10.36 -23.95
N THR A 241 5.72 -11.42 -23.77
CA THR A 241 5.96 -12.04 -22.46
C THR A 241 7.30 -11.57 -21.92
N ILE A 242 7.33 -11.07 -20.70
CA ILE A 242 8.60 -10.74 -20.00
C ILE A 242 9.19 -12.06 -19.50
N THR A 243 10.37 -12.43 -19.99
CA THR A 243 11.05 -13.67 -19.62
C THR A 243 12.00 -13.47 -18.45
N ILE A 244 12.73 -12.33 -18.44
CA ILE A 244 13.67 -11.98 -17.37
C ILE A 244 13.55 -10.48 -17.08
N ASP A 245 13.50 -10.16 -15.79
CA ASP A 245 13.50 -8.81 -15.24
C ASP A 245 14.89 -8.55 -14.64
N THR A 246 15.68 -7.67 -15.27
CA THR A 246 17.15 -7.57 -15.16
C THR A 246 17.87 -8.79 -15.77
N CYS A 247 18.17 -8.73 -17.07
CA CYS A 247 18.81 -9.81 -17.80
C CYS A 247 20.33 -9.78 -17.59
N PRO A 248 20.96 -10.74 -16.89
CA PRO A 248 22.41 -10.83 -16.87
C PRO A 248 22.92 -11.17 -18.28
N LEU A 249 23.89 -10.40 -18.74
CA LEU A 249 24.59 -10.58 -20.01
C LEU A 249 26.08 -10.67 -19.70
N GLU A 250 26.61 -11.89 -19.80
CA GLU A 250 28.01 -12.18 -19.56
C GLU A 250 28.75 -12.42 -20.89
N TYR A 251 29.92 -11.82 -21.02
CA TYR A 251 30.87 -12.13 -22.08
C TYR A 251 32.29 -11.99 -21.56
N GLU A 252 33.05 -13.09 -21.60
CA GLU A 252 34.41 -13.19 -21.05
C GLU A 252 34.46 -12.75 -19.57
N ASP A 253 35.08 -11.62 -19.27
CA ASP A 253 35.27 -11.06 -17.92
C ASP A 253 34.30 -9.92 -17.57
N VAL A 254 33.32 -9.65 -18.44
CA VAL A 254 32.36 -8.55 -18.28
C VAL A 254 30.95 -9.10 -18.07
N GLU A 255 30.29 -8.63 -17.01
CA GLU A 255 28.87 -8.87 -16.72
C GLU A 255 28.10 -7.54 -16.79
N LEU A 256 27.02 -7.54 -17.55
CA LEU A 256 26.13 -6.40 -17.76
C LEU A 256 24.69 -6.79 -17.46
N TYR A 257 23.86 -5.81 -17.14
CA TYR A 257 22.47 -6.04 -16.73
C TYR A 257 21.48 -5.17 -17.51
N PRO A 258 21.18 -5.50 -18.78
CA PRO A 258 20.05 -4.90 -19.48
C PRO A 258 18.74 -5.04 -18.70
N ASP A 259 17.85 -4.04 -18.83
CA ASP A 259 16.64 -3.98 -18.02
C ASP A 259 15.68 -5.17 -18.21
N LEU A 260 15.36 -5.55 -19.46
CA LEU A 260 14.37 -6.60 -19.72
C LEU A 260 14.79 -7.54 -20.84
N ALA A 261 14.46 -8.83 -20.69
CA ALA A 261 14.35 -9.77 -21.79
C ALA A 261 12.87 -10.11 -22.02
N ILE A 262 12.44 -10.06 -23.28
CA ILE A 262 11.05 -10.32 -23.67
C ILE A 262 10.99 -11.27 -24.86
N GLU A 263 9.87 -11.99 -24.99
CA GLU A 263 9.62 -12.85 -26.13
C GLU A 263 8.20 -12.74 -26.67
N LYS A 264 8.04 -13.01 -27.97
CA LYS A 264 6.75 -13.07 -28.64
C LYS A 264 6.76 -14.15 -29.72
N ILE A 265 5.65 -14.88 -29.84
CA ILE A 265 5.45 -15.86 -30.90
C ILE A 265 5.00 -15.11 -32.17
N ILE A 266 5.71 -15.28 -33.28
CA ILE A 266 5.49 -14.49 -34.51
C ILE A 266 4.91 -15.31 -35.68
N SER A 267 4.89 -16.64 -35.59
CA SER A 267 4.30 -17.49 -36.63
C SER A 267 3.64 -18.75 -36.08
N GLU A 268 2.73 -19.34 -36.86
CA GLU A 268 2.06 -20.61 -36.56
C GLU A 268 3.04 -21.78 -36.35
N ASN A 269 4.28 -21.68 -36.84
CA ASN A 269 5.36 -22.64 -36.63
C ASN A 269 6.14 -22.44 -35.31
N GLN A 270 5.56 -21.73 -34.32
CA GLN A 270 6.17 -21.45 -33.00
C GLN A 270 7.52 -20.73 -33.04
N LYS A 271 7.82 -19.94 -34.09
CA LYS A 271 9.06 -19.15 -34.11
C LYS A 271 8.97 -18.03 -33.06
N GLN A 272 9.73 -18.17 -31.99
CA GLN A 272 9.87 -17.17 -30.93
C GLN A 272 10.89 -16.09 -31.35
N ARG A 273 10.50 -14.82 -31.22
CA ARG A 273 11.44 -13.69 -31.29
C ARG A 273 11.73 -13.26 -29.87
N LYS A 274 13.02 -13.24 -29.52
CA LYS A 274 13.51 -12.80 -28.21
C LYS A 274 14.24 -11.48 -28.38
N ILE A 275 13.94 -10.52 -27.53
CA ILE A 275 14.43 -9.14 -27.60
C ILE A 275 14.88 -8.70 -26.22
N ILE A 276 15.96 -7.94 -26.16
CA ILE A 276 16.37 -7.20 -24.97
C ILE A 276 15.84 -5.76 -25.08
N VAL A 277 15.28 -5.23 -24.00
CA VAL A 277 14.80 -3.84 -23.94
C VAL A 277 15.51 -3.12 -22.81
N GLU A 278 16.22 -2.05 -23.16
CA GLU A 278 16.84 -1.13 -22.22
C GLU A 278 15.92 0.09 -22.02
N ILE A 279 15.56 0.40 -20.78
CA ILE A 279 14.59 1.44 -20.44
C ILE A 279 15.30 2.73 -20.05
N THR A 280 15.01 3.79 -20.79
CA THR A 280 15.58 5.12 -20.51
C THR A 280 14.51 6.11 -20.08
N SER A 281 14.78 6.82 -18.99
CA SER A 281 13.80 7.74 -18.41
C SER A 281 13.93 9.19 -18.93
N PHE A 282 15.13 9.59 -19.40
CA PHE A 282 15.44 10.94 -19.91
C PHE A 282 14.96 12.08 -18.98
N ILE A 283 15.24 11.94 -17.67
CA ILE A 283 14.75 12.84 -16.62
C ILE A 283 15.81 13.83 -16.11
N SER A 284 17.05 13.77 -16.58
CA SER A 284 18.09 14.66 -16.05
C SER A 284 17.93 16.07 -16.61
N SER A 285 18.65 17.02 -15.99
CA SER A 285 18.72 18.40 -16.49
C SER A 285 19.38 18.51 -17.88
N SER A 286 20.02 17.44 -18.38
CA SER A 286 20.68 17.41 -19.69
C SER A 286 20.33 16.16 -20.47
N LEU A 287 19.36 16.29 -21.39
CA LEU A 287 18.97 15.21 -22.30
C LEU A 287 20.12 14.71 -23.19
N ILE A 288 21.11 15.57 -23.50
CA ILE A 288 22.31 15.16 -24.24
C ILE A 288 23.16 14.20 -23.41
N LYS A 289 23.28 14.45 -22.10
CA LYS A 289 24.05 13.56 -21.22
C LYS A 289 23.35 12.21 -21.06
N ASP A 290 22.03 12.23 -20.91
CA ASP A 290 21.21 11.01 -20.87
C ASP A 290 21.38 10.21 -22.19
N PHE A 291 21.34 10.91 -23.32
CA PHE A 291 21.53 10.28 -24.64
C PHE A 291 22.94 9.69 -24.80
N GLN A 292 24.00 10.37 -24.34
CA GLN A 292 25.36 9.83 -24.38
C GLN A 292 25.48 8.51 -23.60
N ASN A 293 24.89 8.46 -22.40
CA ASN A 293 24.91 7.28 -21.56
C ASN A 293 24.10 6.14 -22.20
N ALA A 294 22.86 6.42 -22.63
CA ALA A 294 21.98 5.46 -23.29
C ALA A 294 22.59 4.90 -24.58
N LEU A 295 23.21 5.77 -25.39
CA LEU A 295 23.91 5.38 -26.62
C LEU A 295 25.09 4.45 -26.30
N GLY A 296 25.89 4.77 -25.29
CA GLY A 296 27.01 3.94 -24.84
C GLY A 296 26.57 2.56 -24.37
N GLN A 297 25.55 2.50 -23.50
CA GLN A 297 24.95 1.24 -23.02
C GLN A 297 24.40 0.42 -24.19
N TYR A 298 23.59 1.01 -25.06
CA TYR A 298 23.00 0.34 -26.21
C TYR A 298 24.07 -0.28 -27.12
N ILE A 299 25.12 0.48 -27.46
CA ILE A 299 26.20 -0.03 -28.32
C ILE A 299 26.92 -1.18 -27.64
N LEU A 300 27.23 -1.05 -26.35
CA LEU A 300 27.94 -2.09 -25.61
C LEU A 300 27.11 -3.38 -25.51
N TYR A 301 25.84 -3.28 -25.10
CA TYR A 301 24.93 -4.42 -25.02
C TYR A 301 24.76 -5.09 -26.37
N ARG A 302 24.48 -4.32 -27.44
CA ARG A 302 24.34 -4.88 -28.80
C ARG A 302 25.58 -5.68 -29.22
N ASN A 303 26.77 -5.14 -28.97
CA ASN A 303 28.01 -5.80 -29.36
C ASN A 303 28.23 -7.09 -28.56
N LEU A 304 28.02 -7.08 -27.24
CA LEU A 304 28.18 -8.29 -26.42
C LEU A 304 27.12 -9.36 -26.70
N ILE A 305 25.88 -8.96 -27.01
CA ILE A 305 24.82 -9.87 -27.47
C ILE A 305 25.26 -10.60 -28.76
N GLN A 306 25.83 -9.85 -29.71
CA GLN A 306 26.32 -10.43 -30.97
C GLN A 306 27.51 -11.37 -30.75
N LEU A 307 28.43 -11.01 -29.85
CA LEU A 307 29.62 -11.81 -29.57
C LEU A 307 29.30 -13.08 -28.76
N SER A 308 28.38 -13.01 -27.80
CA SER A 308 27.96 -14.14 -26.95
C SER A 308 27.07 -15.17 -27.66
N GLN A 309 26.65 -14.91 -28.91
CA GLN A 309 25.66 -15.73 -29.63
C GLN A 309 24.37 -15.95 -28.82
N ASN A 310 23.94 -14.93 -28.08
CA ASN A 310 22.75 -15.00 -27.25
C ASN A 310 21.50 -15.31 -28.11
N GLU A 311 20.53 -16.04 -27.54
CA GLU A 311 19.25 -16.33 -28.21
C GLU A 311 18.46 -15.06 -28.55
N SER A 312 18.65 -13.99 -27.77
CA SER A 312 18.09 -12.66 -28.05
C SER A 312 19.07 -11.89 -28.94
N GLN A 313 18.82 -11.84 -30.25
CA GLN A 313 19.74 -11.19 -31.21
C GLN A 313 19.51 -9.69 -31.38
N GLU A 314 18.49 -9.14 -30.72
CA GLU A 314 18.04 -7.77 -30.93
C GLU A 314 17.92 -7.03 -29.59
N ILE A 315 18.35 -5.77 -29.57
CA ILE A 315 18.17 -4.85 -28.45
C ILE A 315 17.42 -3.60 -28.92
N TYR A 316 16.48 -3.14 -28.11
CA TYR A 316 15.77 -1.89 -28.32
C TYR A 316 15.96 -0.95 -27.14
N LEU A 317 16.06 0.35 -27.44
CA LEU A 317 16.00 1.41 -26.45
C LEU A 317 14.54 1.85 -26.28
N ALA A 318 13.97 1.62 -25.10
CA ALA A 318 12.65 2.14 -24.76
C ALA A 318 12.72 3.62 -24.36
N VAL A 319 11.91 4.43 -25.05
CA VAL A 319 11.88 5.88 -24.90
C VAL A 319 10.43 6.35 -24.79
N LYS A 320 10.18 7.32 -23.91
CA LYS A 320 8.86 7.97 -23.82
C LYS A 320 8.52 8.72 -25.11
N ASP A 321 7.26 8.67 -25.52
CA ASP A 321 6.75 9.38 -26.70
C ASP A 321 7.03 10.89 -26.65
N GLU A 322 6.82 11.54 -25.51
CA GLU A 322 7.14 12.97 -25.33
C GLU A 322 8.62 13.29 -25.62
N ILE A 323 9.54 12.43 -25.18
CA ILE A 323 10.97 12.59 -25.40
C ILE A 323 11.32 12.30 -26.86
N TYR A 324 10.67 11.31 -27.47
CA TYR A 324 10.86 11.02 -28.87
C TYR A 324 10.48 12.22 -29.74
N GLU A 325 9.30 12.81 -29.50
CA GLU A 325 8.77 13.95 -30.25
C GLU A 325 9.59 15.24 -30.06
N THR A 326 10.15 15.47 -28.87
CA THR A 326 10.85 16.73 -28.54
C THR A 326 12.38 16.68 -28.73
N PHE A 327 13.00 15.53 -28.45
CA PHE A 327 14.46 15.38 -28.46
C PHE A 327 14.95 14.51 -29.62
N PHE A 328 14.39 13.32 -29.82
CA PHE A 328 14.81 12.44 -30.91
C PHE A 328 14.42 12.97 -32.29
N GLN A 329 13.43 13.87 -32.38
CA GLN A 329 13.11 14.53 -33.65
C GLN A 329 14.13 15.60 -34.10
N ARG A 330 15.06 16.01 -33.22
CA ARG A 330 16.10 16.99 -33.59
C ARG A 330 17.00 16.43 -34.66
N LYS A 331 17.29 17.22 -35.70
CA LYS A 331 18.06 16.78 -36.89
C LYS A 331 19.40 16.11 -36.52
N SER A 332 20.15 16.70 -35.59
CA SER A 332 21.42 16.14 -35.12
C SER A 332 21.25 14.78 -34.42
N ILE A 333 20.22 14.63 -33.58
CA ILE A 333 19.95 13.39 -32.85
C ILE A 333 19.48 12.29 -33.81
N LYS A 334 18.58 12.61 -34.76
CA LYS A 334 18.20 11.67 -35.83
C LYS A 334 19.41 11.14 -36.59
N THR A 335 20.34 12.03 -36.96
CA THR A 335 21.57 11.63 -37.65
C THR A 335 22.40 10.66 -36.81
N VAL A 336 22.58 10.92 -35.51
CA VAL A 336 23.35 10.03 -34.62
C VAL A 336 22.65 8.68 -34.43
N VAL A 337 21.33 8.67 -34.25
CA VAL A 337 20.50 7.45 -34.16
C VAL A 337 20.66 6.59 -35.41
N GLN A 338 20.57 7.20 -36.60
CA GLN A 338 20.75 6.51 -37.88
C GLN A 338 22.17 5.98 -38.05
N LEU A 339 23.19 6.80 -37.78
CA LEU A 339 24.60 6.39 -37.92
C LEU A 339 24.94 5.18 -37.05
N ASN A 340 24.37 5.11 -35.85
CA ASN A 340 24.64 4.03 -34.91
C ASN A 340 23.61 2.89 -34.98
N GLN A 341 22.62 2.94 -35.89
CA GLN A 341 21.57 1.92 -36.05
C GLN A 341 20.87 1.60 -34.71
N LEU A 342 20.36 2.66 -34.07
CA LEU A 342 19.63 2.53 -32.81
C LEU A 342 18.19 2.12 -33.09
N ALA A 343 17.82 0.92 -32.64
CA ALA A 343 16.46 0.46 -32.62
C ALA A 343 15.75 1.03 -31.39
N LEU A 344 14.58 1.64 -31.59
CA LEU A 344 13.81 2.32 -30.56
C LEU A 344 12.42 1.69 -30.42
N VAL A 345 11.93 1.61 -29.19
CA VAL A 345 10.51 1.35 -28.91
C VAL A 345 9.93 2.57 -28.20
N ILE A 346 8.96 3.20 -28.87
CA ILE A 346 8.35 4.44 -28.40
C ILE A 346 7.12 4.10 -27.58
N ILE A 347 7.06 4.57 -26.35
CA ILE A 347 6.05 4.17 -25.37
C ILE A 347 5.32 5.40 -24.85
N ASN A 348 3.99 5.37 -24.93
CA ASN A 348 3.15 6.33 -24.23
C ASN A 348 3.01 5.84 -22.78
N THR A 349 3.67 6.53 -21.85
CA THR A 349 3.70 6.09 -20.46
C THR A 349 2.42 6.37 -19.68
N GLU A 350 1.54 7.25 -20.18
CA GLU A 350 0.24 7.52 -19.56
C GLU A 350 -0.79 6.43 -19.86
N LYS A 351 -0.83 5.99 -21.12
CA LYS A 351 -1.74 4.94 -21.61
C LYS A 351 -1.16 3.53 -21.46
N GLU A 352 0.13 3.43 -21.15
CA GLU A 352 0.89 2.18 -21.06
C GLU A 352 0.75 1.40 -22.39
N GLU A 353 1.06 2.06 -23.51
CA GLU A 353 0.91 1.53 -24.88
C GLU A 353 2.18 1.76 -25.70
N ILE A 354 2.52 0.79 -26.56
CA ILE A 354 3.55 0.97 -27.58
C ILE A 354 2.97 1.82 -28.69
N VAL A 355 3.62 2.95 -28.97
CA VAL A 355 3.25 3.85 -30.07
C VAL A 355 3.87 3.33 -31.37
N GLN A 356 5.15 2.99 -31.34
CA GLN A 356 5.89 2.59 -32.53
C GLN A 356 7.17 1.81 -32.20
N TRP A 357 7.51 0.85 -33.06
CA TRP A 357 8.84 0.24 -33.14
C TRP A 357 9.62 0.85 -34.31
N ILE A 358 10.88 1.23 -34.09
CA ILE A 358 11.78 1.85 -35.08
C ILE A 358 13.06 1.01 -35.11
N ASN A 359 13.54 0.67 -36.30
CA ASN A 359 14.74 -0.14 -36.51
C ASN A 359 15.84 0.66 -37.21
#